data_AF-A0A0S7BQH8-F1
#
_entry.id   AF-A0A0S7BQH8-F1
#
_cell.length_a   1.000
_cell.length_b   1.000
_cell.length_c   1.000
_cell.angle_alpha   90.00
_cell.angle_beta   90.00
_cell.angle_gamma   90.00
#
_symmetry.space_group_name_H-M   'P 1'
#
loop_
_entity.id
_entity.type
_entity.pdbx_description
1 polymer ?
#
loop_
_entity_poly.entity_id
_entity_poly.type
_entity_poly.pdbx_seq_one_letter_code
_entity_poly.pdbx_strand_id
1 'polypeptide(L)'
;MAGENPIPSYVYVDGFNLYYGAVKNTANKWLDIQKMVQLILPINQIKKIKYFTAVVSARQQDPEQPLRQQMYLRALRTIPNLEIIFGHFLTHPVRLPLANPVAGQKTYAEVIKTE
;
A
#
# COMPACT_ATOMS: atom_id res chain seq x y z
N MET A 1 -28.68 27.02 12.67
CA MET A 1 -28.22 25.71 12.17
C MET A 1 -27.17 25.23 13.15
N ALA A 2 -27.46 24.16 13.89
CA ALA A 2 -26.62 23.72 14.99
C ALA A 2 -25.23 23.31 14.45
N GLY A 3 -24.17 23.89 15.02
CA GLY A 3 -22.80 23.55 14.70
C GLY A 3 -22.53 22.10 15.09
N GLU A 4 -22.37 21.25 14.09
CA GLU A 4 -21.74 19.95 14.31
C GLU A 4 -20.27 20.23 14.64
N ASN A 5 -19.90 19.99 15.89
CA ASN A 5 -18.50 19.98 16.29
C ASN A 5 -17.81 18.86 15.50
N PRO A 6 -16.84 19.17 14.62
CA PRO A 6 -16.20 18.16 13.80
C PRO A 6 -15.50 17.14 14.69
N ILE A 7 -15.65 15.85 14.38
CA ILE A 7 -14.95 14.79 15.11
C ILE A 7 -13.47 14.85 14.68
N PRO A 8 -12.52 15.21 15.57
CA PRO A 8 -11.12 15.22 15.21
C PRO A 8 -10.64 13.78 14.94
N SER A 9 -9.93 13.55 13.85
CA SER A 9 -9.57 12.19 13.43
C SER A 9 -8.17 12.08 12.86
N TYR A 10 -7.53 10.96 13.17
CA TYR A 10 -6.28 10.50 12.58
C TYR A 10 -6.60 9.26 11.74
N VAL A 11 -6.19 9.28 10.48
CA VAL A 11 -6.52 8.21 9.53
C VAL A 11 -5.27 7.42 9.19
N TYR A 12 -5.39 6.10 9.18
CA TYR A 12 -4.32 5.16 8.91
C TYR A 12 -4.67 4.42 7.62
N VAL A 13 -3.78 4.50 6.62
CA VAL A 13 -3.99 3.91 5.30
C VAL A 13 -2.86 2.92 5.02
N ASP A 14 -3.21 1.66 4.80
CA ASP A 14 -2.31 0.66 4.25
C ASP A 14 -2.25 0.81 2.73
N GLY A 15 -1.10 1.26 2.22
CA GLY A 15 -0.87 1.55 0.82
C GLY A 15 -0.88 0.31 -0.07
N PHE A 16 -0.46 -0.86 0.43
CA PHE A 16 -0.53 -2.09 -0.36
C PHE A 16 -1.94 -2.64 -0.39
N ASN A 17 -2.63 -2.67 0.76
CA ASN A 17 -4.02 -3.12 0.80
C ASN A 17 -4.91 -2.24 -0.10
N LEU A 18 -4.75 -0.92 -0.02
CA LEU A 18 -5.45 0.01 -0.91
C LEU A 18 -5.09 -0.23 -2.39
N TYR A 19 -3.80 -0.41 -2.69
CA TYR A 19 -3.37 -0.63 -4.07
C TYR A 19 -3.97 -1.91 -4.65
N TYR A 20 -3.80 -3.05 -3.98
CA TYR A 20 -4.28 -4.34 -4.48
C TYR A 20 -5.81 -4.46 -4.43
N GLY A 21 -6.47 -3.86 -3.44
CA GLY A 21 -7.92 -3.95 -3.25
C GLY A 21 -8.73 -3.02 -4.16
N ALA A 22 -8.20 -1.82 -4.49
CA ALA A 22 -8.99 -0.80 -5.19
C ALA A 22 -8.31 -0.16 -6.41
N VAL A 23 -6.98 -0.16 -6.50
CA VAL A 23 -6.26 0.65 -7.51
C VAL A 23 -5.63 -0.20 -8.62
N LYS A 24 -5.11 -1.40 -8.34
CA LYS A 24 -4.23 -2.17 -9.23
C LYS A 24 -4.80 -2.44 -10.61
N ASN A 25 -6.11 -2.67 -10.73
CA ASN A 25 -6.75 -2.99 -12.01
C ASN A 25 -7.58 -1.83 -12.58
N THR A 26 -7.37 -0.61 -12.09
CA THR A 26 -8.06 0.59 -12.57
C THR A 26 -7.10 1.54 -13.28
N ALA A 27 -7.66 2.45 -14.08
CA ALA A 27 -6.91 3.58 -14.65
C ALA A 27 -6.57 4.66 -13.58
N ASN A 28 -7.17 4.58 -12.40
CA ASN A 28 -7.10 5.60 -11.35
C ASN A 28 -5.86 5.42 -10.46
N LYS A 29 -4.67 5.46 -11.06
CA LYS A 29 -3.39 5.27 -10.33
C LYS A 29 -2.99 6.48 -9.48
N TRP A 30 -3.49 7.65 -9.83
CA TRP A 30 -3.22 8.92 -9.16
C TRP A 30 -4.35 9.25 -8.18
N LEU A 31 -4.54 8.38 -7.19
CA LEU A 31 -5.59 8.56 -6.18
C LEU A 31 -5.17 9.64 -5.18
N ASP A 32 -5.97 10.70 -5.06
CA ASP A 32 -5.85 11.69 -4.00
C ASP A 32 -6.38 11.09 -2.68
N ILE A 33 -5.46 10.73 -1.79
CA ILE A 33 -5.76 10.12 -0.50
C ILE A 33 -6.52 11.09 0.41
N GLN A 34 -6.19 12.39 0.38
CA GLN A 34 -6.87 13.37 1.21
C GLN A 34 -8.33 13.49 0.78
N LYS A 35 -8.57 13.61 -0.53
CA LYS A 35 -9.93 13.72 -1.07
C LYS A 35 -10.75 12.46 -0.80
N MET A 36 -10.16 11.28 -0.99
CA MET A 36 -10.80 10.01 -0.66
C MET A 36 -11.26 9.97 0.80
N VAL A 37 -10.36 10.30 1.74
CA VAL A 37 -10.67 10.29 3.18
C VAL A 37 -11.78 11.30 3.52
N GLN A 38 -11.75 12.50 2.94
CA GLN A 38 -12.81 13.51 3.14
C GLN A 38 -14.17 13.06 2.62
N LEU A 39 -14.22 12.28 1.54
CA LEU A 39 -15.46 11.73 1.01
C LEU A 39 -16.02 10.59 1.89
N ILE A 40 -15.15 9.77 2.48
CA ILE A 40 -15.54 8.67 3.38
C ILE A 40 -15.99 9.21 4.75
N LEU A 41 -15.34 10.27 5.24
CA LEU A 41 -15.55 10.84 6.57
C LEU A 41 -15.99 12.33 6.47
N PRO A 42 -17.18 12.62 5.92
CA PRO A 42 -17.59 13.99 5.57
C PRO A 42 -17.76 14.93 6.77
N ILE A 43 -18.02 14.38 7.96
CA ILE A 43 -18.23 15.14 9.20
C ILE A 43 -16.95 15.28 10.06
N ASN A 44 -15.87 14.59 9.69
CA ASN A 44 -14.66 14.52 10.51
C ASN A 44 -13.68 15.63 10.13
N GLN A 45 -13.03 16.20 11.14
CA GLN A 45 -11.86 17.05 10.94
C GLN A 45 -10.60 16.17 10.90
N ILE A 46 -10.12 15.90 9.69
CA ILE A 46 -8.92 15.07 9.48
C ILE A 46 -7.67 15.83 9.89
N LYS A 47 -7.15 15.53 11.07
CA LYS A 47 -5.94 16.15 11.65
C LYS A 47 -4.67 15.62 11.01
N LYS A 48 -4.62 14.32 10.71
CA LYS A 48 -3.45 13.66 10.11
C LYS A 48 -3.89 12.43 9.31
N ILE A 49 -3.18 12.17 8.22
CA ILE A 49 -3.24 10.92 7.47
C ILE A 49 -1.86 10.27 7.58
N LYS A 50 -1.82 9.01 8.00
CA LYS A 50 -0.62 8.18 8.06
C LYS A 50 -0.72 7.11 6.99
N TYR A 51 0.10 7.24 5.96
CA TYR A 51 0.13 6.35 4.81
C TYR A 51 1.30 5.37 4.94
N PHE A 52 0.99 4.10 5.19
CA PHE A 52 1.99 3.04 5.40
C PHE A 52 2.28 2.33 4.09
N THR A 53 3.54 2.21 3.73
CA THR A 53 3.96 1.53 2.50
C THR A 53 5.40 1.06 2.61
N ALA A 54 5.87 0.21 1.70
CA ALA A 54 7.30 -0.04 1.50
C ALA A 54 7.73 0.38 0.09
N VAL A 55 9.02 0.59 -0.13
CA VAL A 55 9.58 0.90 -1.45
C VAL A 55 9.60 -0.36 -2.30
N VAL A 56 8.93 -0.35 -3.45
CA VAL A 56 8.91 -1.49 -4.36
C VAL A 56 10.23 -1.61 -5.12
N SER A 57 10.72 -2.84 -5.27
CA SER A 57 11.90 -3.16 -6.06
C SER A 57 11.51 -3.40 -7.53
N ALA A 58 12.45 -3.10 -8.44
CA ALA A 58 12.28 -3.41 -9.86
C ALA A 58 12.11 -4.93 -10.07
N ARG A 59 11.23 -5.31 -11.00
CA ARG A 59 11.06 -6.71 -11.43
C ARG A 59 11.44 -6.83 -12.90
N GLN A 60 11.94 -7.99 -13.32
CA GLN A 60 12.33 -8.22 -14.73
C GLN A 60 11.20 -7.90 -15.72
N GLN A 61 9.95 -8.15 -15.34
CA GLN A 61 8.77 -7.91 -16.15
C GLN A 61 8.26 -6.45 -16.06
N ASP A 62 8.69 -5.68 -15.07
CA ASP A 62 8.24 -4.31 -14.83
C ASP A 62 9.35 -3.49 -14.12
N PRO A 63 10.41 -3.11 -14.86
CA PRO A 63 11.56 -2.43 -14.29
C PRO A 63 11.25 -0.99 -13.83
N GLU A 64 10.22 -0.37 -14.39
CA GLU A 64 9.83 1.01 -14.08
C GLU A 64 8.87 1.13 -12.88
N GLN A 65 8.46 0.01 -12.27
CA GLN A 65 7.58 0.01 -11.10
C GLN A 65 8.07 0.94 -9.96
N PRO A 66 9.37 0.96 -9.58
CA PRO A 66 9.86 1.83 -8.52
C PRO A 66 9.76 3.32 -8.88
N LEU A 67 10.00 3.66 -10.15
CA LEU A 67 9.91 5.03 -10.64
C LEU A 67 8.47 5.55 -10.52
N ARG A 68 7.50 4.77 -10.98
CA ARG A 68 6.07 5.14 -10.87
C ARG A 68 5.63 5.27 -9.41
N GLN A 69 6.08 4.37 -8.53
CA GLN A 69 5.80 4.49 -7.11
C GLN A 69 6.41 5.75 -6.51
N GLN A 70 7.68 6.05 -6.80
CA GLN A 70 8.34 7.26 -6.30
C GLN A 70 7.62 8.54 -6.75
N MET A 71 7.18 8.60 -8.02
CA MET A 71 6.40 9.71 -8.53
C MET A 71 5.10 9.91 -7.74
N TYR A 72 4.37 8.83 -7.49
CA TYR A 72 3.14 8.87 -6.70
C TYR A 72 3.39 9.31 -5.25
N LEU A 73 4.39 8.73 -4.58
CA LEU A 73 4.75 9.10 -3.21
C LEU A 73 5.24 10.55 -3.13
N ARG A 74 5.95 11.06 -4.14
CA ARG A 74 6.33 12.48 -4.23
C ARG A 74 5.09 13.38 -4.32
N ALA A 75 4.07 12.99 -5.08
CA ALA A 75 2.81 13.73 -5.13
C ALA A 75 2.07 13.67 -3.79
N LEU A 76 2.01 12.50 -3.13
CA LEU A 76 1.38 12.41 -1.81
C LEU A 76 2.07 13.29 -0.75
N ARG A 77 3.39 13.51 -0.85
CA ARG A 77 4.12 14.43 0.05
C ARG A 77 3.68 15.89 -0.08
N THR A 78 2.98 16.29 -1.15
CA THR A 78 2.47 17.66 -1.27
C THR A 78 1.20 17.88 -0.44
N ILE A 79 0.59 16.82 0.12
CA ILE A 79 -0.58 16.91 0.98
C ILE A 79 -0.12 17.32 2.40
N PRO A 80 -0.50 18.50 2.92
CA PRO A 80 0.10 19.06 4.14
C PRO A 80 -0.08 18.22 5.41
N ASN A 81 -1.21 17.52 5.53
CA ASN A 81 -1.54 16.70 6.70
C ASN A 81 -1.27 15.20 6.50
N LEU A 82 -0.59 14.82 5.41
CA LEU A 82 -0.24 13.43 5.14
C LEU A 82 1.23 13.15 5.49
N GLU A 83 1.48 12.02 6.14
CA GLU A 83 2.79 11.50 6.46
C GLU A 83 2.94 10.10 5.87
N ILE A 84 4.04 9.85 5.17
CA ILE A 84 4.36 8.54 4.61
C ILE A 84 5.28 7.82 5.59
N ILE A 85 4.88 6.64 6.03
CA ILE A 85 5.62 5.79 6.95
C ILE A 85 6.10 4.57 6.17
N PHE A 86 7.42 4.44 6.06
CA PHE A 86 8.03 3.32 5.35
C PHE A 86 8.20 2.11 6.26
N GLY A 87 7.57 1.00 5.89
CA GLY A 87 7.88 -0.32 6.44
C GLY A 87 9.03 -0.98 5.70
N HIS A 88 9.52 -2.08 6.26
CA HIS A 88 10.49 -2.96 5.60
C HIS A 88 9.80 -4.25 5.21
N PHE A 89 10.06 -4.73 3.99
CA PHE A 89 9.67 -6.08 3.62
C PHE A 89 10.48 -7.08 4.44
N LEU A 90 9.79 -8.04 5.04
CA LEU A 90 10.43 -9.10 5.79
C LEU A 90 10.78 -10.23 4.83
N THR A 91 12.07 -10.52 4.73
CA THR A 91 12.57 -11.64 3.94
C THR A 91 12.95 -12.78 4.87
N HIS A 92 12.31 -13.93 4.74
CA HIS A 92 12.59 -15.10 5.57
C HIS A 92 12.39 -16.40 4.78
N PRO A 93 13.12 -17.47 5.14
CA PRO A 93 12.92 -18.77 4.53
C PRO A 93 11.58 -19.35 4.97
N VAL A 94 10.82 -19.88 4.00
CA VAL A 94 9.56 -20.60 4.23
C VAL A 94 9.57 -21.89 3.42
N ARG A 95 8.87 -22.93 3.89
CA ARG A 95 8.63 -24.14 3.10
C ARG A 95 7.31 -24.02 2.36
N LEU A 96 7.36 -23.98 1.03
CA LEU A 96 6.18 -23.96 0.16
C LEU A 96 6.09 -25.24 -0.70
N PRO A 97 4.88 -25.68 -1.08
CA PRO A 97 4.70 -26.83 -1.95
C PRO A 97 5.26 -26.54 -3.35
N LEU A 98 5.81 -27.57 -3.99
CA LEU A 98 6.21 -27.50 -5.40
C LEU A 98 4.96 -27.44 -6.28
N ALA A 99 4.99 -26.57 -7.29
CA ALA A 99 3.88 -26.45 -8.24
C ALA A 99 3.64 -27.75 -9.05
N ASN A 100 4.71 -28.50 -9.33
CA ASN A 100 4.68 -29.78 -10.05
C ASN A 100 5.48 -30.83 -9.27
N PRO A 101 4.88 -31.48 -8.26
CA PRO A 101 5.58 -32.49 -7.47
C PRO A 101 5.79 -33.77 -8.29
N VAL A 102 7.01 -34.31 -8.28
CA VAL A 102 7.33 -35.61 -8.90
C VAL A 102 7.10 -36.72 -7.87
N ALA A 103 6.39 -37.77 -8.26
CA ALA A 103 6.14 -38.93 -7.40
C ALA A 103 7.47 -39.53 -6.90
N GLY A 104 7.57 -39.75 -5.59
CA GLY A 104 8.79 -40.27 -4.95
C GLY A 104 9.87 -39.22 -4.64
N GLN A 105 9.67 -37.94 -4.97
CA GLN A 105 10.58 -36.86 -4.62
C GLN A 105 10.01 -35.94 -3.53
N LYS A 106 10.84 -35.03 -3.01
CA LYS A 106 10.41 -34.01 -2.05
C LYS A 106 9.31 -33.15 -2.70
N THR A 107 8.19 -33.00 -2.01
CA THR A 107 7.02 -32.23 -2.48
C THR A 107 7.03 -30.76 -2.05
N TYR A 108 8.01 -30.35 -1.26
CA TYR A 108 8.18 -29.00 -0.73
C TYR A 108 9.60 -28.49 -0.97
N ALA A 109 9.73 -27.20 -1.27
CA ALA A 109 10.99 -26.49 -1.35
C ALA A 109 11.06 -25.41 -0.27
N GLU A 110 12.28 -25.18 0.23
CA GLU A 110 12.58 -23.99 1.01
C GLU A 110 12.80 -22.83 0.03
N VAL A 111 11.99 -21.78 0.18
CA VAL A 111 12.03 -20.61 -0.69
C VAL A 111 12.23 -19.37 0.17
N ILE A 112 12.93 -18.39 -0.38
CA ILE A 112 12.98 -17.06 0.21
C ILE A 112 11.68 -16.35 -0.13
N LYS A 113 10.87 -16.06 0.89
CA LYS A 113 9.64 -15.26 0.74
C LYS A 113 9.92 -13.85 1.26
N THR A 114 9.52 -12.88 0.46
CA THR A 114 9.54 -11.45 0.81
C THR A 114 8.09 -10.99 0.91
N GLU A 115 7.68 -10.54 2.09
CA GLU A 115 6.32 -10.04 2.39
C GLU A 115 6.32 -8.72 3.14
#